data_AF-B8I127-F1
#
_entry.id   AF-B8I127-F1
#
_cell.length_a   1.000
_cell.length_b   1.000
_cell.length_c   1.000
_cell.angle_alpha   90.00
_cell.angle_beta   90.00
_cell.angle_gamma   90.00
#
_symmetry.space_group_name_H-M   'P 1'
#
loop_
_entity.id
_entity.type
_entity.pdbx_description
1 polymer ?
#
loop_
_entity_poly.entity_id
_entity_poly.type
_entity_poly.pdbx_seq_one_letter_code
_entity_poly.pdbx_strand_id
1 'polypeptide(L)' 'MGEDFYFAYDYDGTKGTASRLYRRIDDQFQRFIPQKRLWESAPEQCCIYIGEDTFYDEITEEQAKEIIKTWN' A
#
# COMPACT_ATOMS: atom_id res chain seq x y z
N MET A 1 18.57 -0.85 -7.05
CA MET A 1 17.18 -0.38 -7.23
C MET A 1 16.31 -1.53 -6.81
N GLY A 2 15.55 -1.35 -5.72
CA GLY A 2 14.57 -2.36 -5.33
C GLY A 2 13.37 -2.33 -6.28
N GLU A 3 12.67 -3.44 -6.38
CA GLU A 3 11.50 -3.55 -7.25
C GLU A 3 10.35 -2.66 -6.75
N ASP A 4 9.50 -2.28 -7.69
CA ASP A 4 8.23 -1.63 -7.41
C ASP A 4 7.26 -2.67 -6.86
N PHE A 5 6.56 -2.36 -5.78
CA PHE A 5 5.58 -3.27 -5.20
C PHE A 5 4.47 -2.52 -4.48
N TYR A 6 3.33 -3.20 -4.31
CA TYR A 6 2.17 -2.70 -3.60
C TYR A 6 1.96 -3.53 -2.35
N PHE A 7 1.52 -2.88 -1.28
CA PHE A 7 1.27 -3.58 -0.03
C PHE A 7 0.15 -2.91 0.75
N ALA A 8 -0.57 -3.71 1.54
CA ALA A 8 -1.70 -3.27 2.30
C ALA A 8 -1.68 -3.86 3.71
N TYR A 9 -2.32 -3.15 4.63
CA TYR A 9 -2.54 -3.63 6.00
C TYR A 9 -3.97 -4.11 6.15
N ASP A 10 -4.14 -5.22 6.88
CA ASP A 10 -5.43 -5.88 7.10
C ASP A 10 -6.16 -6.17 5.78
N TYR A 11 -5.43 -6.69 4.79
CA TYR A 11 -6.00 -6.95 3.48
C TYR A 11 -6.99 -8.13 3.55
N ASP A 12 -8.27 -7.84 3.27
CA ASP A 12 -9.31 -8.85 3.09
C ASP A 12 -9.51 -9.06 1.59
N GLY A 13 -8.81 -10.06 1.04
CA GLY A 13 -8.89 -10.42 -0.38
C GLY A 13 -10.24 -10.95 -0.82
N THR A 14 -11.15 -11.31 0.09
CA THR A 14 -12.52 -11.71 -0.25
C THR A 14 -13.43 -10.51 -0.48
N LYS A 15 -13.15 -9.40 0.20
CA LYS A 15 -13.92 -8.15 0.12
C LYS A 15 -13.25 -7.08 -0.72
N GLY A 16 -11.97 -7.24 -1.06
CA GLY A 16 -11.18 -6.20 -1.72
C GLY A 16 -11.03 -4.95 -0.85
N THR A 17 -10.83 -5.13 0.45
CA THR A 17 -10.69 -4.03 1.41
C THR A 17 -9.39 -4.12 2.17
N ALA A 18 -8.88 -2.98 2.62
CA ALA A 18 -7.72 -2.88 3.51
C ALA A 18 -7.94 -1.75 4.52
N SER A 19 -7.15 -1.72 5.59
CA SER A 19 -7.06 -0.59 6.52
C SER A 19 -6.16 0.52 5.97
N ARG A 20 -5.08 0.14 5.28
CA ARG A 20 -4.11 1.06 4.66
C ARG A 20 -3.57 0.46 3.38
N LEU A 21 -3.25 1.31 2.41
CA LEU A 21 -2.72 0.93 1.11
C LEU A 21 -1.50 1.78 0.79
N TYR A 22 -0.43 1.10 0.42
CA TYR A 22 0.85 1.69 0.11
C TYR A 22 1.39 1.13 -1.20
N ARG A 23 2.36 1.84 -1.77
CA ARG A 23 3.18 1.38 -2.88
C ARG A 23 4.58 1.91 -2.73
N ARG A 24 5.52 1.20 -3.33
CA ARG A 24 6.86 1.68 -3.57
C ARG A 24 7.07 1.79 -5.07
N ILE A 25 7.37 3.00 -5.52
CA ILE A 25 7.64 3.31 -6.93
C ILE A 25 8.91 4.16 -6.98
N ASP A 26 9.88 3.80 -7.79
CA ASP A 26 11.15 4.54 -7.93
C ASP A 26 11.87 4.78 -6.59
N ASP A 27 11.95 3.75 -5.75
CA ASP A 27 12.53 3.81 -4.39
C ASP A 27 11.79 4.76 -3.41
N GLN A 28 10.60 5.26 -3.77
CA GLN A 28 9.78 6.11 -2.91
C GLN A 28 8.53 5.39 -2.41
N PHE A 29 8.34 5.40 -1.09
CA PHE A 29 7.09 4.95 -0.49
C PHE A 29 6.01 6.02 -0.58
N GLN A 30 4.82 5.57 -0.93
CA GLN A 30 3.64 6.41 -1.01
C GLN A 30 2.44 5.69 -0.38
N ARG A 31 1.60 6.45 0.31
CA ARG A 31 0.33 5.99 0.88
C ARG A 31 -0.82 6.53 0.05
N PHE A 32 -1.80 5.70 -0.25
CA PHE A 32 -3.04 6.18 -0.84
C PHE A 32 -3.89 6.88 0.22
N ILE A 33 -4.33 8.10 -0.07
CA ILE A 33 -5.23 8.91 0.76
C ILE A 33 -6.62 8.86 0.16
N PRO A 34 -7.56 8.06 0.72
CA PRO A 34 -8.87 7.82 0.11
C PRO A 34 -9.67 9.10 -0.13
N GLN A 35 -9.62 10.01 0.85
CA GLN A 35 -10.35 11.29 0.85
C GLN A 35 -9.92 12.22 -0.29
N LYS A 36 -8.65 12.14 -0.70
CA LYS A 36 -8.08 12.98 -1.77
C LYS A 36 -8.00 12.24 -3.10
N ARG A 37 -8.19 10.92 -3.11
CA ARG A 37 -7.93 10.02 -4.25
C ARG A 37 -6.51 10.18 -4.82
N LEU A 38 -5.53 10.40 -3.95
CA LEU A 38 -4.14 10.66 -4.34
C LEU A 38 -3.15 9.83 -3.52
N TRP A 39 -1.98 9.61 -4.09
CA TRP A 39 -0.83 9.02 -3.42
C TRP A 39 0.01 10.14 -2.82
N GLU A 40 0.25 10.09 -1.52
CA GLU A 40 1.13 11.03 -0.81
C GLU A 40 2.39 10.32 -0.33
N SER A 41 3.51 11.03 -0.26
CA SER A 41 4.78 10.47 0.24
C SER A 41 4.63 9.94 1.66
N ALA A 42 5.12 8.73 1.89
CA ALA A 42 5.10 8.06 3.18
C ALA A 42 6.49 7.50 3.54
N PRO A 43 7.52 8.37 3.70
CA PRO A 43 8.89 7.94 3.97
C PRO A 43 9.04 7.18 5.28
N GLU A 44 8.07 7.27 6.19
CA GLU A 44 8.04 6.48 7.42
C GLU A 44 8.07 4.97 7.15
N GLN A 45 7.54 4.50 6.02
CA GLN A 45 7.49 3.07 5.67
C GLN A 45 8.84 2.47 5.25
N CYS A 46 9.92 3.25 5.28
CA CYS A 46 11.27 2.72 5.25
C CYS A 46 11.57 1.74 6.41
N CYS A 47 10.79 1.75 7.50
CA CYS A 47 10.93 0.79 8.59
C CYS A 47 10.67 -0.68 8.17
N ILE A 48 10.01 -0.92 7.04
CA ILE A 48 9.88 -2.26 6.43
C ILE A 48 11.26 -2.87 6.14
N TYR A 49 12.26 -2.06 5.75
CA TYR A 49 13.60 -2.56 5.43
C TYR A 49 14.41 -3.03 6.63
N ILE A 50 14.07 -2.57 7.82
CA ILE A 50 14.74 -2.95 9.07
C ILE A 50 13.93 -4.00 9.85
N GLY A 51 12.85 -4.53 9.24
CA GLY A 51 12.03 -5.60 9.82
C GLY A 51 11.20 -5.15 11.03
N GLU A 52 11.02 -3.85 11.24
CA GLU A 52 10.18 -3.32 12.32
C GLU A 52 8.69 -3.35 11.98
N ASP A 53 8.35 -3.45 10.69
CA ASP A 53 6.99 -3.55 10.21
C ASP A 53 6.81 -4.84 9.37
N THR A 54 6.16 -5.84 9.98
CA THR A 54 6.02 -7.19 9.41
C THR A 54 4.57 -7.60 9.14
N PHE A 55 3.62 -6.69 9.36
CA PHE A 55 2.18 -6.99 9.32
C PHE A 55 1.51 -6.35 8.10
N TYR A 56 2.13 -6.51 6.94
CA TYR A 56 1.56 -6.11 5.66
C TYR A 56 1.47 -7.33 4.74
N ASP A 57 0.47 -7.31 3.87
CA ASP A 57 0.34 -8.23 2.76
C ASP A 57 0.86 -7.53 1.50
N GLU A 58 1.80 -8.16 0.80
CA GLU A 58 2.16 -7.76 -0.56
C GLU A 58 0.99 -8.12 -1.49
N ILE A 59 0.58 -7.16 -2.30
CA ILE A 59 -0.56 -7.29 -3.21
C ILE A 59 -0.15 -6.85 -4.61
N THR A 60 -0.94 -7.25 -5.60
CA THR A 60 -0.74 -6.78 -6.97
C THR A 60 -1.28 -5.37 -7.16
N GLU A 61 -0.82 -4.69 -8.21
CA GLU A 61 -1.40 -3.39 -8.62
C GLU A 61 -2.92 -3.51 -8.90
N GLU A 62 -3.37 -4.64 -9.44
CA GLU A 62 -4.79 -4.88 -9.70
C GLU A 62 -5.61 -4.93 -8.41
N GLN A 63 -5.12 -5.65 -7.39
CA GLN A 63 -5.74 -5.69 -6.07
C GLN A 63 -5.75 -4.32 -5.40
N ALA A 64 -4.67 -3.54 -5.55
CA ALA A 64 -4.62 -2.15 -5.08
C ALA A 64 -5.69 -1.29 -5.76
N LYS A 65 -5.90 -1.45 -7.07
CA LYS A 65 -6.96 -0.76 -7.82
C LYS A 65 -8.36 -1.17 -7.35
N GLU A 66 -8.57 -2.43 -6.99
CA GLU A 66 -9.84 -2.89 -6.41
C GLU A 66 -10.11 -2.23 -5.06
N ILE A 67 -9.12 -2.20 -4.16
CA ILE A 67 -9.21 -1.50 -2.87
C ILE A 67 -9.54 -0.01 -3.06
N ILE A 68 -8.90 0.67 -4.02
CA ILE A 68 -9.18 2.08 -4.31
C ILE A 68 -10.63 2.29 -4.78
N LYS A 69 -11.22 1.32 -5.49
CA LYS A 69 -12.63 1.40 -5.93
C LYS A 69 -13.60 1.22 -4.75
N THR A 70 -13.26 0.38 -3.76
CA THR A 70 -14.13 0.13 -2.61
C THR A 70 -14.13 1.29 -1.62
N TRP A 71 -13.04 2.04 -1.53
CA TRP A 71 -12.98 3.29 -0.79
C TRP A 71 -13.69 4.41 -1.58
N ASN A 72 -14.95 4.66 -1.23
CA ASN A 72 -15.78 5.69 -1.86
C ASN A 72 -15.48 7.09 -1.32
#